data_AF-A0A1R1AN55-F1
#
_entry.id   AF-A0A1R1AN55-F1
#
_cell.length_a   1.000
_cell.length_b   1.000
_cell.length_c   1.000
_cell.angle_alpha   90.00
_cell.angle_beta   90.00
_cell.angle_gamma   90.00
#
_symmetry.space_group_name_H-M   'P 1'
#
loop_
_entity.id
_entity.type
_entity.pdbx_description
1 polymer ?
#
loop_
_entity_poly.entity_id
_entity_poly.type
_entity_poly.pdbx_seq_one_letter_code
_entity_poly.pdbx_strand_id
1 'polypeptide(L)'
;MTDDKRPDYEGDITDITRSFGGAIDDIKREVERMELTNAGAKSTIKKIGSIFGDLREKASGWVERVFPKAARDGVTRAMNVLGIGRKRDEEPPINRANREMLTAATQDVYGDLLAVTQNIDRRTKAAIRKAVAEAMRANMAAGVNGRRTINADTAAQIRKDLGDAVDNAIIDSAGRRWKVETYVDMVTRTKLMQATNDATINEALDRGVMYGVISRHGATDACAKWEGRTVKLTRDAPGDYPFIGDLPRREIFHPNCRHTISPNRNPK
;
A
#
# COMPACT_ATOMS: atom_id res chain seq x y z
N MET A 1 9.35 -5.82 31.46
CA MET A 1 9.18 -5.64 30.00
C MET A 1 8.75 -4.20 29.79
N THR A 2 9.65 -3.37 29.27
CA THR A 2 9.27 -2.05 28.76
C THR A 2 8.21 -2.25 27.69
N ASP A 3 7.09 -1.55 27.83
CA ASP A 3 5.99 -1.55 26.88
C ASP A 3 6.51 -0.95 25.56
N ASP A 4 6.95 -1.84 24.67
CA ASP A 4 7.51 -1.50 23.36
C ASP A 4 6.36 -1.12 22.42
N LYS A 5 5.83 0.08 22.63
CA LYS A 5 4.68 0.60 21.91
C LYS A 5 5.02 0.73 20.43
N ARG A 6 4.27 0.00 19.59
CA ARG A 6 4.40 0.03 18.14
C ARG A 6 4.31 1.47 17.61
N PRO A 7 5.13 1.83 16.59
CA PRO A 7 4.94 3.08 15.87
C PRO A 7 3.53 3.18 15.26
N ASP A 8 2.95 4.37 15.39
CA ASP A 8 1.62 4.69 14.87
C ASP A 8 1.74 5.46 13.55
N TYR A 9 1.20 4.87 12.49
CA TYR A 9 1.13 5.45 11.15
C TYR A 9 -0.31 5.66 10.68
N GLU A 10 -1.34 5.53 11.55
CA GLU A 10 -2.74 5.59 11.12
C GLU A 10 -3.08 6.91 10.41
N GLY A 11 -2.53 8.03 10.89
CA GLY A 11 -2.69 9.34 10.24
C GLY A 11 -2.07 9.38 8.85
N ASP A 12 -0.84 8.86 8.70
CA ASP A 12 -0.13 8.80 7.43
C ASP A 12 -0.81 7.84 6.44
N ILE A 13 -1.29 6.68 6.91
CA ILE A 13 -2.04 5.70 6.10
C ILE A 13 -3.39 6.28 5.67
N THR A 14 -4.08 7.00 6.56
CA THR A 14 -5.35 7.66 6.24
C THR A 14 -5.18 8.72 5.16
N ASP A 15 -4.08 9.48 5.20
CA ASP A 15 -3.75 10.53 4.21
C ASP A 15 -3.63 9.95 2.78
N ILE A 16 -2.79 8.93 2.60
CA ILE A 16 -2.61 8.30 1.28
C ILE A 16 -3.90 7.58 0.83
N THR A 17 -4.61 6.92 1.74
CA THR A 17 -5.85 6.23 1.44
C THR A 17 -6.93 7.22 0.97
N ARG A 18 -7.07 8.38 1.62
CA ARG A 18 -7.97 9.45 1.19
C ARG A 18 -7.57 10.04 -0.16
N SER A 19 -6.27 10.17 -0.43
CA SER A 19 -5.79 10.65 -1.74
C SER A 19 -6.22 9.72 -2.87
N PHE A 20 -6.11 8.40 -2.68
CA PHE A 20 -6.57 7.41 -3.64
C PHE A 20 -8.10 7.37 -3.77
N GLY A 21 -8.84 7.39 -2.66
CA GLY A 21 -10.32 7.41 -2.69
C GLY A 21 -10.85 8.68 -3.37
N GLY A 22 -10.30 9.84 -3.05
CA GLY A 22 -10.66 11.11 -3.70
C GLY A 22 -10.42 11.10 -5.21
N ALA A 23 -9.31 10.51 -5.66
CA ALA A 23 -9.03 10.36 -7.09
C ALA A 23 -10.05 9.44 -7.79
N ILE A 24 -10.52 8.37 -7.11
CA ILE A 24 -11.60 7.52 -7.61
C ILE A 24 -12.90 8.31 -7.72
N ASP A 25 -13.26 9.09 -6.71
CA ASP A 25 -14.44 9.94 -6.75
C ASP A 25 -14.38 10.99 -7.87
N ASP A 26 -13.21 11.59 -8.12
CA ASP A 26 -12.98 12.50 -9.24
C ASP A 26 -13.18 11.80 -10.59
N ILE A 27 -12.64 10.59 -10.74
CA ILE A 27 -12.82 9.77 -11.96
C ILE A 27 -14.30 9.47 -12.18
N LYS A 28 -15.04 9.09 -11.12
CA LYS A 28 -16.47 8.81 -11.21
C LYS A 28 -17.25 10.04 -11.67
N ARG A 29 -16.96 11.23 -11.13
CA ARG A 29 -17.57 12.49 -11.57
C ARG A 29 -17.31 12.78 -13.04
N GLU A 30 -16.09 12.56 -13.52
CA GLU A 30 -15.74 12.77 -14.93
C GLU A 30 -16.40 11.77 -15.88
N VAL A 31 -16.58 10.54 -15.40
CA VAL A 31 -17.28 9.46 -16.09
C VAL A 31 -18.79 9.73 -16.16
N GLU A 32 -19.42 10.15 -15.07
CA GLU A 32 -20.86 10.43 -15.01
C GLU A 32 -21.27 11.55 -15.96
N ARG A 33 -20.44 12.59 -16.03
CA ARG A 33 -20.63 13.77 -16.89
C ARG A 33 -20.20 13.54 -18.34
N MET A 34 -19.56 12.42 -18.64
CA MET A 34 -19.06 12.12 -19.98
C MET A 34 -20.22 12.04 -20.98
N GLU A 35 -20.02 12.68 -22.13
CA GLU A 35 -20.87 12.45 -23.29
C GLU A 35 -20.57 11.08 -23.88
N LEU A 36 -21.59 10.27 -24.14
CA LEU A 36 -21.47 8.92 -24.72
C LEU A 36 -21.16 8.98 -26.24
N THR A 37 -20.09 9.68 -26.58
CA THR A 37 -19.56 9.89 -27.94
C THR A 37 -18.06 9.66 -27.94
N ASN A 38 -17.47 9.45 -29.13
CA ASN A 38 -16.01 9.32 -29.26
C ASN A 38 -15.26 10.57 -28.76
N ALA A 39 -15.82 11.77 -29.02
CA ALA A 39 -15.23 13.03 -28.58
C ALA A 39 -15.29 13.18 -27.05
N GLY A 40 -16.45 12.86 -26.46
CA GLY A 40 -16.64 12.83 -25.00
C GLY A 40 -15.67 11.87 -24.31
N ALA A 41 -15.57 10.63 -24.80
CA ALA A 41 -14.62 9.65 -24.28
C ALA A 41 -13.17 10.11 -24.38
N LYS A 42 -12.75 10.70 -25.51
CA LYS A 42 -11.38 11.21 -25.67
C LYS A 42 -11.08 12.32 -24.65
N SER A 43 -12.03 13.23 -24.42
CA SER A 43 -11.90 14.32 -23.44
C SER A 43 -11.82 13.77 -22.01
N THR A 44 -12.75 12.89 -21.62
CA THR A 44 -12.78 12.27 -20.28
C THR A 44 -11.52 11.45 -20.01
N ILE A 45 -11.03 10.67 -20.99
CA ILE A 45 -9.77 9.92 -20.84
C ILE A 45 -8.58 10.85 -20.59
N LYS A 46 -8.52 12.03 -21.24
CA LYS A 46 -7.46 13.01 -21.00
C LYS A 46 -7.50 13.53 -19.55
N LYS A 47 -8.69 13.89 -19.06
CA LYS A 47 -8.87 14.38 -17.68
C LYS A 47 -8.54 13.32 -16.63
N ILE A 48 -8.96 12.07 -16.85
CA ILE A 48 -8.57 10.92 -16.01
C ILE A 48 -7.04 10.77 -15.98
N GLY A 49 -6.38 10.97 -17.12
CA GLY A 49 -4.92 11.00 -17.20
C GLY A 49 -4.28 12.05 -16.28
N SER A 50 -4.87 13.26 -16.22
CA SER A 50 -4.44 14.32 -15.30
C SER A 50 -4.67 13.95 -13.83
N ILE A 51 -5.84 13.40 -13.47
CA ILE A 51 -6.14 12.94 -12.10
C ILE A 51 -5.10 11.92 -11.63
N PHE A 52 -4.73 10.95 -12.49
CA PHE A 52 -3.67 9.99 -12.17
C PHE A 52 -2.27 10.61 -12.12
N GLY A 53 -2.00 11.70 -12.84
CA GLY A 53 -0.77 12.46 -12.72
C GLY A 53 -0.62 13.05 -11.32
N ASP A 54 -1.64 13.80 -10.88
CA ASP A 54 -1.67 14.43 -9.57
C ASP A 54 -1.62 13.39 -8.43
N LEU A 55 -2.31 12.26 -8.60
CA LEU A 55 -2.28 11.17 -7.62
C LEU A 55 -0.87 10.55 -7.48
N ARG A 56 -0.14 10.38 -8.60
CA ARG A 56 1.23 9.85 -8.57
C ARG A 56 2.19 10.81 -7.88
N GLU A 57 2.03 12.11 -8.10
CA GLU A 57 2.83 13.14 -7.42
C GLU A 57 2.57 13.12 -5.90
N LYS A 58 1.29 13.07 -5.49
CA LYS A 58 0.91 12.91 -4.07
C LYS A 58 1.47 11.63 -3.46
N ALA A 59 1.40 10.51 -4.18
CA ALA A 59 1.99 9.25 -3.74
C ALA A 59 3.52 9.35 -3.60
N SER A 60 4.19 10.05 -4.54
CA SER A 60 5.62 10.38 -4.45
C SER A 60 5.94 11.11 -3.14
N GLY A 61 5.35 12.28 -2.95
CA GLY A 61 5.60 13.09 -1.75
C GLY A 61 5.26 12.36 -0.45
N TRP A 62 4.26 11.47 -0.47
CA TRP A 62 3.92 10.64 0.69
C TRP A 62 5.02 9.64 1.06
N VAL A 63 5.53 8.85 0.10
CA VAL A 63 6.57 7.84 0.40
C VAL A 63 7.86 8.52 0.87
N GLU A 64 8.29 9.59 0.18
CA GLU A 64 9.48 10.38 0.55
C GLU A 64 9.41 10.96 1.97
N ARG A 65 8.20 11.23 2.47
CA ARG A 65 8.00 11.75 3.83
C ARG A 65 7.89 10.62 4.86
N VAL A 66 7.12 9.58 4.58
CA VAL A 66 6.69 8.60 5.59
C VAL A 66 7.68 7.44 5.76
N PHE A 67 8.34 6.98 4.69
CA PHE A 67 9.29 5.87 4.79
C PHE A 67 10.55 6.21 5.61
N PRO A 68 11.15 7.42 5.46
CA PRO A 68 12.25 7.81 6.33
C PRO A 68 11.83 7.91 7.81
N LYS A 69 10.59 8.34 8.09
CA LYS A 69 10.03 8.32 9.44
C LYS A 69 9.95 6.88 9.97
N ALA A 70 9.43 5.95 9.18
CA ALA A 70 9.34 4.54 9.58
C ALA A 70 10.69 3.88 9.86
N ALA A 71 11.71 4.21 9.05
CA ALA A 71 13.07 3.74 9.28
C ALA A 71 13.66 4.31 10.59
N ARG A 72 13.49 5.61 10.84
CA ARG A 72 13.94 6.25 12.09
C ARG A 72 13.25 5.68 13.32
N ASP A 73 11.96 5.34 13.23
CA ASP A 73 11.25 4.69 14.33
C ASP A 73 11.83 3.31 14.65
N GLY A 74 12.16 2.53 13.62
CA GLY A 74 12.84 1.23 13.79
C GLY A 74 14.21 1.34 14.45
N VAL A 75 15.02 2.32 14.03
CA VAL A 75 16.32 2.62 14.64
C VAL A 75 16.14 3.03 16.11
N THR A 76 15.25 3.98 16.38
CA THR A 76 14.94 4.46 17.74
C THR A 76 14.53 3.30 18.65
N ARG A 77 13.68 2.42 18.13
CA ARG A 77 13.22 1.24 18.85
C ARG A 77 14.36 0.29 19.19
N ALA A 78 15.23 -0.02 18.22
CA ALA A 78 16.41 -0.83 18.47
C ALA A 78 17.30 -0.22 19.56
N MET A 79 17.59 1.08 19.46
CA MET A 79 18.40 1.80 20.45
C MET A 79 17.79 1.75 21.85
N ASN A 80 16.48 2.00 21.97
CA ASN A 80 15.76 1.98 23.25
C ASN A 80 15.81 0.60 23.90
N VAL A 81 15.53 -0.46 23.15
CA VAL A 81 15.56 -1.85 23.65
C VAL A 81 16.98 -2.23 24.09
N LEU A 82 18.00 -1.76 23.38
CA LEU A 82 19.41 -2.03 23.71
C LEU A 82 19.95 -1.14 24.85
N GLY A 83 19.14 -0.26 25.43
CA GLY A 83 19.55 0.66 26.50
C GLY A 83 20.51 1.76 26.05
N ILE A 84 20.55 2.05 24.75
CA ILE A 84 21.46 3.05 24.16
C ILE A 84 20.72 4.38 24.18
N GLY A 85 20.93 5.13 25.27
CA GLY A 85 20.29 6.42 25.49
C GLY A 85 20.60 7.43 24.39
N ARG A 86 19.58 8.18 23.98
CA ARG A 86 19.71 9.36 23.10
C ARG A 86 19.06 10.57 23.76
N LYS A 87 19.50 11.77 23.39
CA LYS A 87 18.75 13.00 23.69
C LYS A 87 17.40 12.94 22.98
N ARG A 88 16.34 13.35 23.68
CA ARG A 88 14.93 13.20 23.26
C ARG A 88 14.60 13.91 21.94
N ASP A 89 15.40 14.90 21.56
CA ASP A 89 15.12 15.80 20.44
C ASP A 89 16.08 15.62 19.24
N GLU A 90 16.90 14.58 19.25
CA GLU A 90 17.87 14.33 18.17
C GLU A 90 17.40 13.17 17.29
N GLU A 91 17.32 13.37 15.97
CA GLU A 91 16.98 12.29 15.04
C GLU A 91 18.03 11.18 15.08
N PRO A 92 17.62 9.89 15.06
CA PRO A 92 18.57 8.79 15.00
C PRO A 92 19.38 8.79 13.69
N PRO A 93 20.71 8.54 13.72
CA PRO A 93 21.47 8.43 12.51
C PRO A 93 21.01 7.17 11.80
N ILE A 94 20.75 7.30 10.51
CA ILE A 94 20.45 6.15 9.66
C ILE A 94 21.79 5.55 9.26
N ASN A 95 22.08 4.31 9.66
CA ASN A 95 23.30 3.60 9.26
C ASN A 95 23.30 3.26 7.74
N ARG A 96 24.42 2.73 7.22
CA ARG A 96 24.54 2.45 5.78
C ARG A 96 23.49 1.44 5.30
N ALA A 97 23.30 0.34 6.02
CA ALA A 97 22.34 -0.70 5.67
C ALA A 97 20.91 -0.13 5.60
N ASN A 98 20.55 0.77 6.53
CA ASN A 98 19.24 1.42 6.53
C ASN A 98 19.06 2.45 5.43
N ARG A 99 20.12 3.11 4.96
CA ARG A 99 20.03 3.95 3.75
C ARG A 99 19.75 3.12 2.50
N GLU A 100 20.46 2.01 2.34
CA GLU A 100 20.26 1.09 1.21
C GLU A 100 18.86 0.45 1.25
N MET A 101 18.41 -0.01 2.43
CA MET A 101 17.06 -0.52 2.65
C MET A 101 16.00 0.53 2.33
N LEU A 102 16.16 1.77 2.79
CA LEU A 102 15.20 2.84 2.55
C LEU A 102 15.04 3.13 1.06
N THR A 103 16.15 3.17 0.30
CA THR A 103 16.12 3.32 -1.16
C THR A 103 15.33 2.19 -1.82
N ALA A 104 15.60 0.93 -1.45
CA ALA A 104 14.90 -0.22 -2.00
C ALA A 104 13.40 -0.24 -1.63
N ALA A 105 13.07 -0.01 -0.36
CA ALA A 105 11.69 0.01 0.13
C ALA A 105 10.86 1.13 -0.53
N THR A 106 11.46 2.31 -0.72
CA THR A 106 10.83 3.45 -1.40
C THR A 106 10.50 3.11 -2.85
N GLN A 107 11.46 2.52 -3.59
CA GLN A 107 11.25 2.11 -4.98
C GLN A 107 10.18 1.02 -5.11
N ASP A 108 10.18 0.05 -4.20
CA ASP A 108 9.22 -1.05 -4.18
C ASP A 108 7.79 -0.54 -3.92
N VAL A 109 7.60 0.34 -2.93
CA VAL A 109 6.28 0.93 -2.63
C VAL A 109 5.80 1.84 -3.75
N TYR A 110 6.70 2.59 -4.38
CA TYR A 110 6.34 3.34 -5.59
C TYR A 110 5.88 2.42 -6.72
N GLY A 111 6.59 1.31 -6.93
CA GLY A 111 6.20 0.30 -7.92
C GLY A 111 4.79 -0.22 -7.67
N ASP A 112 4.47 -0.58 -6.41
CA ASP A 112 3.16 -1.08 -6.03
C ASP A 112 2.06 -0.03 -6.21
N LEU A 113 2.26 1.20 -5.73
CA LEU A 113 1.28 2.28 -5.89
C LEU A 113 1.09 2.67 -7.36
N LEU A 114 2.16 2.68 -8.15
CA LEU A 114 2.09 2.94 -9.59
C LEU A 114 1.31 1.83 -10.29
N ALA A 115 1.57 0.56 -9.97
CA ALA A 115 0.85 -0.58 -10.54
C ALA A 115 -0.66 -0.49 -10.25
N VAL A 116 -1.05 -0.06 -9.04
CA VAL A 116 -2.46 0.22 -8.71
C VAL A 116 -3.04 1.27 -9.67
N THR A 117 -2.38 2.43 -9.81
CA THR A 117 -2.90 3.50 -10.70
C THR A 117 -3.01 3.05 -12.15
N GLN A 118 -2.01 2.30 -12.67
CA GLN A 118 -2.00 1.81 -14.04
C GLN A 118 -3.11 0.78 -14.32
N ASN A 119 -3.36 -0.10 -13.34
CA ASN A 119 -4.43 -1.10 -13.45
C ASN A 119 -5.82 -0.43 -13.49
N ILE A 120 -6.03 0.57 -12.63
CA ILE A 120 -7.27 1.33 -12.61
C ILE A 120 -7.42 2.12 -13.92
N ASP A 121 -6.40 2.85 -14.34
CA ASP A 121 -6.40 3.62 -15.60
C ASP A 121 -6.76 2.76 -16.82
N ARG A 122 -6.12 1.59 -16.95
CA ARG A 122 -6.40 0.65 -18.05
C ARG A 122 -7.85 0.17 -18.03
N ARG A 123 -8.38 -0.18 -16.86
CA ARG A 123 -9.76 -0.69 -16.72
C ARG A 123 -10.79 0.39 -16.97
N THR A 124 -10.59 1.58 -16.41
CA THR A 124 -11.48 2.72 -16.64
C THR A 124 -11.52 3.09 -18.13
N LYS A 125 -10.36 3.15 -18.81
CA LYS A 125 -10.30 3.36 -20.26
C LYS A 125 -11.03 2.28 -21.05
N ALA A 126 -10.90 1.01 -20.66
CA ALA A 126 -11.62 -0.09 -21.30
C ALA A 126 -13.14 0.02 -21.10
N ALA A 127 -13.57 0.37 -19.89
CA ALA A 127 -14.98 0.56 -19.56
C ALA A 127 -15.58 1.75 -20.33
N ILE A 128 -14.87 2.87 -20.44
CA ILE A 128 -15.30 4.04 -21.24
C ILE A 128 -15.50 3.65 -22.71
N ARG A 129 -14.55 2.92 -23.30
CA ARG A 129 -14.66 2.46 -24.70
C ARG A 129 -15.86 1.53 -24.90
N LYS A 130 -16.08 0.62 -23.95
CA LYS A 130 -17.24 -0.28 -23.94
C LYS A 130 -18.55 0.52 -23.90
N ALA A 131 -18.65 1.48 -22.99
CA ALA A 131 -19.83 2.34 -22.83
C ALA A 131 -20.17 3.12 -24.12
N VAL A 132 -19.17 3.70 -24.79
CA VAL A 132 -19.40 4.38 -26.08
C VAL A 132 -19.83 3.41 -27.18
N ALA A 133 -19.23 2.22 -27.26
CA ALA A 133 -19.64 1.22 -28.23
C ALA A 133 -21.08 0.72 -28.00
N GLU A 134 -21.48 0.55 -26.74
CA GLU A 134 -22.86 0.19 -26.36
C GLU A 134 -23.84 1.29 -26.71
N ALA A 135 -23.48 2.54 -26.43
CA ALA A 135 -24.25 3.72 -26.81
C ALA A 135 -24.47 3.79 -28.33
N MET A 136 -23.42 3.55 -29.13
CA MET A 136 -23.54 3.51 -30.60
C MET A 136 -24.44 2.38 -31.07
N ARG A 137 -24.31 1.17 -30.52
CA ARG A 137 -25.17 0.03 -30.85
C ARG A 137 -26.64 0.30 -30.52
N ALA A 138 -26.91 0.90 -29.36
CA ALA A 138 -28.26 1.27 -28.95
C ALA A 138 -28.89 2.29 -29.92
N ASN A 139 -28.13 3.29 -30.37
CA ASN A 139 -28.59 4.25 -31.37
C ASN A 139 -28.93 3.59 -32.71
N MET A 140 -28.07 2.69 -33.20
CA MET A 140 -28.34 1.95 -34.44
C MET A 140 -29.59 1.07 -34.34
N ALA A 141 -29.75 0.33 -33.24
CA ALA A 141 -30.90 -0.54 -33.03
C ALA A 141 -32.23 0.23 -32.94
N ALA A 142 -32.19 1.47 -32.42
CA ALA A 142 -33.35 2.35 -32.35
C ALA A 142 -33.68 3.05 -33.68
N GLY A 143 -32.95 2.77 -34.77
CA GLY A 143 -33.12 3.46 -36.05
C GLY A 143 -32.77 4.95 -35.99
N VAL A 144 -32.02 5.35 -34.96
CA VAL A 144 -31.63 6.75 -34.73
C VAL A 144 -30.40 7.07 -35.57
N ASN A 145 -30.63 7.58 -36.78
CA ASN A 145 -29.59 8.20 -37.61
C ASN A 145 -29.46 9.69 -37.23
N GLY A 146 -28.52 10.02 -36.37
CA GLY A 146 -28.22 11.41 -35.96
C GLY A 146 -28.68 11.80 -34.55
N ARG A 147 -28.76 13.12 -34.31
CA ARG A 147 -28.82 13.87 -33.02
C ARG A 147 -29.93 13.53 -32.00
N ARG A 148 -30.67 12.43 -32.14
CA ARG A 148 -31.64 11.98 -31.11
C ARG A 148 -30.89 11.26 -29.99
N THR A 149 -31.15 11.68 -28.76
CA THR A 149 -30.53 11.15 -27.55
C THR A 149 -30.96 9.71 -27.30
N ILE A 150 -30.00 8.85 -26.95
CA ILE A 150 -30.24 7.52 -26.37
C ILE A 150 -31.34 7.60 -25.31
N ASN A 151 -32.19 6.58 -25.22
CA ASN A 151 -33.18 6.46 -24.16
C ASN A 151 -32.50 6.71 -22.79
N ALA A 152 -33.07 7.61 -21.99
CA ALA A 152 -32.56 7.96 -20.67
C ALA A 152 -32.22 6.73 -19.81
N ASP A 153 -33.05 5.67 -19.87
CA ASP A 153 -32.85 4.43 -19.11
C ASP A 153 -31.61 3.65 -19.59
N THR A 154 -31.42 3.54 -20.91
CA THR A 154 -30.24 2.90 -21.49
C THR A 154 -28.97 3.67 -21.16
N ALA A 155 -29.02 5.01 -21.26
CA ALA A 155 -27.89 5.85 -20.91
C ALA A 155 -27.58 5.77 -19.40
N ALA A 156 -28.61 5.68 -18.54
CA ALA A 156 -28.44 5.50 -17.10
C ALA A 156 -27.81 4.14 -16.77
N GLN A 157 -28.24 3.06 -17.43
CA GLN A 157 -27.64 1.74 -17.24
C GLN A 157 -26.17 1.69 -17.67
N ILE A 158 -25.84 2.25 -18.84
CA ILE A 158 -24.46 2.34 -19.32
C ILE A 158 -23.59 3.12 -18.33
N ARG A 159 -24.11 4.23 -17.78
CA ARG A 159 -23.40 5.02 -16.76
C ARG A 159 -23.20 4.25 -15.46
N LYS A 160 -24.20 3.50 -15.01
CA LYS A 160 -24.11 2.66 -13.82
C LYS A 160 -23.02 1.60 -13.98
N ASP A 161 -23.05 0.84 -15.09
CA ASP A 161 -22.06 -0.20 -15.37
C ASP A 161 -20.63 0.36 -15.44
N LEU A 162 -20.51 1.58 -15.99
CA LEU A 162 -19.24 2.30 -16.05
C LEU A 162 -18.76 2.73 -14.66
N GLY A 163 -19.64 3.22 -13.80
CA GLY A 163 -19.33 3.56 -12.40
C GLY A 163 -18.91 2.33 -11.58
N ASP A 164 -19.63 1.21 -11.70
CA ASP A 164 -19.33 -0.04 -11.00
C ASP A 164 -17.96 -0.62 -11.41
N ALA A 165 -17.55 -0.40 -12.67
CA ALA A 165 -16.25 -0.79 -13.18
C ALA A 165 -15.09 0.02 -12.58
N VAL A 166 -15.33 1.29 -12.22
CA VAL A 166 -14.35 2.14 -11.52
C VAL A 166 -14.21 1.69 -10.05
N ASP A 167 -15.32 1.39 -9.38
CA ASP A 167 -15.32 0.98 -7.96
C ASP A 167 -14.56 -0.33 -7.69
N ASN A 168 -14.57 -1.25 -8.65
CA ASN A 168 -13.97 -2.58 -8.52
C ASN A 168 -12.72 -2.76 -9.38
N ALA A 169 -11.97 -1.67 -9.59
CA ALA A 169 -10.87 -1.64 -10.53
C ALA A 169 -9.62 -2.41 -10.06
N ILE A 170 -9.48 -2.75 -8.77
CA ILE A 170 -8.33 -3.54 -8.29
C ILE A 170 -8.68 -5.03 -8.26
N ILE A 171 -7.85 -5.82 -8.95
CA ILE A 171 -7.82 -7.28 -8.80
C ILE A 171 -6.42 -7.67 -8.38
N ASP A 172 -6.31 -8.43 -7.30
CA ASP A 172 -5.03 -8.96 -6.83
C ASP A 172 -4.59 -10.20 -7.62
N SER A 173 -3.39 -10.70 -7.34
CA SER A 173 -2.83 -11.90 -7.97
C SER A 173 -3.64 -13.18 -7.72
N ALA A 174 -4.48 -13.19 -6.69
CA ALA A 174 -5.38 -14.29 -6.35
C ALA A 174 -6.78 -14.13 -6.99
N GLY A 175 -6.98 -13.11 -7.84
CA GLY A 175 -8.25 -12.86 -8.54
C GLY A 175 -9.32 -12.18 -7.69
N ARG A 176 -9.00 -11.75 -6.45
CA ARG A 176 -9.97 -11.08 -5.57
C ARG A 176 -10.13 -9.62 -6.00
N ARG A 177 -11.37 -9.13 -5.94
CA ARG A 177 -11.72 -7.73 -6.23
C ARG A 177 -11.66 -6.91 -4.94
N TRP A 178 -11.04 -5.74 -5.02
CA TRP A 178 -10.86 -4.85 -3.88
C TRP A 178 -11.35 -3.44 -4.17
N LYS A 179 -11.90 -2.79 -3.14
CA LYS A 179 -11.98 -1.33 -3.11
C LYS A 179 -10.57 -0.75 -3.05
N VAL A 180 -10.36 0.38 -3.72
CA VAL A 180 -9.04 0.99 -3.85
C VAL A 180 -8.47 1.36 -2.48
N GLU A 181 -9.29 1.98 -1.63
CA GLU A 181 -8.92 2.39 -0.29
C GLU A 181 -8.50 1.21 0.58
N THR A 182 -9.25 0.11 0.53
CA THR A 182 -8.96 -1.09 1.31
C THR A 182 -7.64 -1.73 0.88
N TYR A 183 -7.36 -1.75 -0.42
CA TYR A 183 -6.09 -2.29 -0.93
C TYR A 183 -4.91 -1.38 -0.56
N VAL A 184 -5.05 -0.07 -0.74
CA VAL A 184 -4.00 0.91 -0.43
C VAL A 184 -3.69 0.93 1.07
N ASP A 185 -4.70 0.92 1.96
CA ASP A 185 -4.50 0.80 3.41
C ASP A 185 -3.69 -0.46 3.74
N MET A 186 -4.11 -1.62 3.24
CA MET A 186 -3.46 -2.90 3.50
C MET A 186 -2.00 -2.91 3.02
N VAL A 187 -1.73 -2.46 1.78
CA VAL A 187 -0.37 -2.44 1.22
C VAL A 187 0.52 -1.48 2.01
N THR A 188 0.07 -0.24 2.23
CA THR A 188 0.87 0.79 2.90
C THR A 188 1.18 0.40 4.34
N ARG A 189 0.19 -0.09 5.10
CA ARG A 189 0.37 -0.63 6.46
C ARG A 189 1.39 -1.74 6.52
N THR A 190 1.36 -2.65 5.53
CA THR A 190 2.28 -3.78 5.45
C THR A 190 3.70 -3.34 5.16
N LYS A 191 3.90 -2.44 4.18
CA LYS A 191 5.23 -1.94 3.80
C LYS A 191 5.86 -1.08 4.88
N LEU A 192 5.07 -0.27 5.59
CA LEU A 192 5.56 0.50 6.74
C LEU A 192 6.01 -0.42 7.88
N MET A 193 5.23 -1.46 8.19
CA MET A 193 5.64 -2.46 9.19
C MET A 193 6.95 -3.16 8.78
N GLN A 194 7.10 -3.54 7.51
CA GLN A 194 8.33 -4.14 6.99
C GLN A 194 9.51 -3.18 7.11
N ALA A 195 9.37 -1.93 6.65
CA ALA A 195 10.42 -0.92 6.74
C ALA A 195 10.87 -0.66 8.19
N THR A 196 9.93 -0.57 9.13
CA THR A 196 10.25 -0.42 10.57
C THR A 196 11.01 -1.64 11.11
N ASN A 197 10.56 -2.85 10.78
CA ASN A 197 11.21 -4.08 11.25
C ASN A 197 12.60 -4.24 10.64
N ASP A 198 12.74 -4.05 9.33
CA ASP A 198 14.04 -4.10 8.65
C ASP A 198 14.99 -3.05 9.21
N ALA A 199 14.49 -1.84 9.50
CA ALA A 199 15.29 -0.81 10.14
C ALA A 199 15.79 -1.19 11.53
N THR A 200 14.91 -1.83 12.32
CA THR A 200 15.25 -2.35 13.65
C THR A 200 16.32 -3.45 13.55
N ILE A 201 16.17 -4.36 12.58
CA ILE A 201 17.08 -5.49 12.36
C ILE A 201 18.46 -5.00 11.94
N ASN A 202 18.53 -4.12 10.93
CA ASN A 202 19.77 -3.54 10.45
C ASN A 202 20.50 -2.77 11.56
N GLU A 203 19.78 -2.02 12.39
CA GLU A 203 20.38 -1.31 13.53
C GLU A 203 20.90 -2.26 14.61
N ALA A 204 20.19 -3.37 14.87
CA ALA A 204 20.65 -4.40 15.79
C ALA A 204 21.94 -5.05 15.29
N LEU A 205 21.98 -5.44 14.01
CA LEU A 205 23.14 -6.09 13.38
C LEU A 205 24.37 -5.17 13.34
N ASP A 206 24.20 -3.90 13.00
CA ASP A 206 25.28 -2.89 13.03
C ASP A 206 25.92 -2.78 14.42
N ARG A 207 25.14 -3.05 15.47
CA ARG A 207 25.58 -3.06 16.88
C ARG A 207 26.03 -4.42 17.39
N GLY A 208 26.19 -5.40 16.50
CA GLY A 208 26.61 -6.77 16.83
C GLY A 208 25.54 -7.61 17.54
N VAL A 209 24.28 -7.21 17.50
CA VAL A 209 23.15 -7.94 18.11
C VAL A 209 22.52 -8.84 17.05
N MET A 210 22.74 -10.14 17.18
CA MET A 210 22.38 -11.13 16.16
C MET A 210 21.03 -11.82 16.38
N TYR A 211 20.34 -11.51 17.48
CA TYR A 211 19.04 -12.11 17.82
C TYR A 211 17.98 -11.05 18.06
N GLY A 212 16.73 -11.44 17.87
CA GLY A 212 15.57 -10.63 18.21
C GLY A 212 14.45 -11.49 18.79
N VAL A 213 13.49 -10.86 19.43
CA VAL A 213 12.28 -11.50 19.96
C VAL A 213 11.08 -10.91 19.22
N ILE A 214 10.22 -11.79 18.72
CA ILE A 214 8.95 -11.40 18.10
C ILE A 214 8.01 -10.90 19.20
N SER A 215 7.40 -9.74 19.01
CA SER A 215 6.50 -9.13 20.00
C SER A 215 5.29 -10.03 20.32
N ARG A 216 4.64 -9.77 21.45
CA ARG A 216 3.41 -10.46 21.87
C ARG A 216 2.30 -9.44 21.98
N HIS A 217 1.19 -9.67 21.29
CA HIS A 217 -0.04 -8.86 21.46
C HIS A 217 -1.30 -9.72 21.58
N GLY A 218 -1.16 -11.05 21.70
CA GLY A 218 -2.29 -11.95 21.85
C GLY A 218 -2.96 -12.24 20.50
N ALA A 219 -2.15 -12.47 19.46
CA ALA A 219 -2.65 -12.85 18.16
C ALA A 219 -3.53 -14.11 18.24
N THR A 220 -4.63 -14.13 17.49
CA THR A 220 -5.57 -15.27 17.40
C THR A 220 -5.42 -16.06 16.10
N ASP A 221 -4.59 -15.56 15.17
CA ASP A 221 -4.28 -16.18 13.90
C ASP A 221 -2.99 -17.02 13.98
N ALA A 222 -2.45 -17.40 12.83
CA ALA A 222 -1.23 -18.20 12.75
C ALA A 222 0.00 -17.50 13.39
N CYS A 223 -0.03 -16.18 13.56
CA CYS A 223 1.07 -15.46 14.22
C CYS A 223 1.22 -15.84 15.69
N ALA A 224 0.15 -16.32 16.34
CA ALA A 224 0.18 -16.76 17.74
C ALA A 224 1.31 -17.76 18.01
N LYS A 225 1.61 -18.60 17.01
CA LYS A 225 2.68 -19.60 17.07
C LYS A 225 4.05 -18.96 17.29
N TRP A 226 4.26 -17.74 16.82
CA TRP A 226 5.55 -17.04 16.75
C TRP A 226 5.74 -16.02 17.87
N GLU A 227 4.69 -15.67 18.63
CA GLU A 227 4.77 -14.64 19.68
C GLU A 227 5.75 -14.99 20.80
N GLY A 228 6.68 -14.06 21.08
CA GLY A 228 7.70 -14.23 22.10
C GLY A 228 8.84 -15.18 21.72
N ARG A 229 8.87 -15.72 20.49
CA ARG A 229 9.98 -16.54 20.04
C ARG A 229 11.22 -15.70 19.77
N THR A 230 12.37 -16.22 20.20
CA THR A 230 13.69 -15.72 19.80
C THR A 230 14.00 -16.21 18.38
N VAL A 231 14.49 -15.30 17.54
CA VAL A 231 14.86 -15.53 16.14
C VAL A 231 16.25 -14.99 15.86
N LYS A 232 16.95 -15.60 14.89
CA LYS A 232 18.21 -15.07 14.37
C LYS A 232 17.94 -13.94 13.39
N LEU A 233 18.67 -12.84 13.51
CA LEU A 233 18.64 -11.69 12.61
C LEU A 233 19.61 -11.85 11.43
N THR A 234 20.60 -12.73 11.56
CA THR A 234 21.51 -13.16 10.49
C THR A 234 21.63 -14.68 10.48
N ARG A 235 21.89 -15.29 9.32
CA ARG A 235 22.00 -16.76 9.20
C ARG A 235 23.14 -17.33 10.04
N ASP A 236 24.23 -16.57 10.17
CA ASP A 236 25.46 -17.01 10.83
C ASP A 236 25.39 -16.92 12.37
N ALA A 237 24.28 -16.44 12.93
CA ALA A 237 24.14 -16.35 14.38
C ALA A 237 24.18 -17.77 15.00
N PRO A 238 24.94 -18.00 16.09
CA PRO A 238 25.06 -19.32 16.72
C PRO A 238 23.74 -19.80 17.37
N GLY A 239 23.67 -21.07 17.74
CA GLY A 239 22.52 -21.67 18.43
C GLY A 239 21.39 -22.15 17.52
N ASP A 240 20.40 -22.81 18.11
CA ASP A 240 19.27 -23.45 17.41
C ASP A 240 18.01 -22.57 17.47
N TYR A 241 18.08 -21.42 16.80
CA TYR A 241 16.95 -20.49 16.66
C TYR A 241 16.61 -20.33 15.18
N PRO A 242 15.32 -20.18 14.81
CA PRO A 242 14.92 -19.98 13.42
C PRO A 242 15.46 -18.64 12.90
N PHE A 243 15.90 -18.61 11.65
CA PHE A 243 16.28 -17.38 10.98
C PHE A 243 15.04 -16.60 10.54
N ILE A 244 15.00 -15.30 10.83
CA ILE A 244 13.83 -14.46 10.55
C ILE A 244 13.43 -14.44 9.08
N GLY A 245 14.41 -14.51 8.16
CA GLY A 245 14.15 -14.52 6.71
C GLY A 245 13.56 -15.84 6.18
N ASP A 246 13.63 -16.93 6.95
CA ASP A 246 13.06 -18.23 6.58
C ASP A 246 11.66 -18.45 7.17
N LEU A 247 11.15 -17.48 7.94
CA LEU A 247 9.84 -17.61 8.55
C LEU A 247 8.75 -17.58 7.48
N PRO A 248 7.74 -18.46 7.58
CA PRO A 248 6.69 -18.53 6.57
C PRO A 248 5.83 -17.27 6.63
N ARG A 249 5.86 -16.46 5.56
CA ARG A 249 5.08 -15.21 5.42
C ARG A 249 3.57 -15.37 5.56
N ARG A 250 3.05 -16.60 5.45
CA ARG A 250 1.62 -16.91 5.69
C ARG A 250 1.28 -17.09 7.17
N GLU A 251 2.30 -17.25 8.02
CA GLU A 251 2.12 -17.43 9.47
C GLU A 251 2.62 -16.25 10.29
N ILE A 252 3.59 -15.46 9.81
CA ILE A 252 4.11 -14.28 10.53
C ILE A 252 4.59 -13.21 9.54
N PHE A 253 4.50 -11.94 9.94
CA PHE A 253 4.78 -10.77 9.08
C PHE A 253 3.97 -10.75 7.78
N HIS A 254 2.75 -11.31 7.82
CA HIS A 254 1.78 -11.27 6.73
C HIS A 254 1.14 -9.87 6.58
N PRO A 255 0.34 -9.62 5.53
CA PRO A 255 -0.41 -8.38 5.42
C PRO A 255 -1.22 -8.08 6.69
N ASN A 256 -1.19 -6.82 7.12
CA ASN A 256 -1.81 -6.33 8.37
C ASN A 256 -1.27 -6.94 9.68
N CYS A 257 -0.19 -7.71 9.63
CA CYS A 257 0.48 -8.21 10.84
C CYS A 257 0.93 -7.04 11.72
N ARG A 258 0.78 -7.20 13.03
CA ARG A 258 1.12 -6.17 14.04
C ARG A 258 2.42 -6.45 14.77
N HIS A 259 3.08 -7.56 14.45
CA HIS A 259 4.28 -8.01 15.14
C HIS A 259 5.50 -7.16 14.76
N THR A 260 6.31 -6.90 15.78
CA THR A 260 7.55 -6.15 15.70
C THR A 260 8.70 -7.00 16.24
N ILE A 261 9.94 -6.64 15.92
CA ILE A 261 11.15 -7.40 16.32
C ILE A 261 11.97 -6.65 17.35
N SER A 262 11.96 -7.02 18.62
CA SER A 262 12.80 -6.35 19.62
C SER A 262 14.21 -6.99 19.62
N PRO A 263 15.31 -6.23 19.45
CA PRO A 263 16.66 -6.80 19.52
C PRO A 263 16.93 -7.47 20.87
N ASN A 264 17.66 -8.57 20.85
CA ASN A 264 18.01 -9.32 22.06
C ASN A 264 19.50 -9.69 22.07
N ARG A 265 20.24 -9.20 23.08
CA ARG A 265 21.66 -9.51 23.27
C ARG A 265 21.90 -10.92 23.81
N ASN A 266 20.95 -11.46 24.57
CA ASN A 266 21.07 -12.76 25.21
C ASN A 266 19.88 -13.64 24.82
N PRO A 267 20.05 -14.60 23.88
CA PRO A 267 18.95 -15.40 23.38
C PRO A 267 18.45 -16.47 24.37
N LYS A 268 19.09 -16.60 25.55
CA LYS A 268 18.73 -17.53 26.64
C LYS A 268 17.57 -17.02 27.48
#